data_AF-A0AB36YJ97-F1
#
_entry.id   AF-A0AB36YJ97-F1
#
_cell.length_a   1.000
_cell.length_b   1.000
_cell.length_c   1.000
_cell.angle_alpha   90.00
_cell.angle_beta   90.00
_cell.angle_gamma   90.00
#
_symmetry.space_group_name_H-M   'P 1'
#
loop_
_entity.id
_entity.type
_entity.pdbx_description
1 polymer ?
#
loop_
_entity_poly.entity_id
_entity_poly.type
_entity_poly.pdbx_seq_one_letter_code
_entity_poly.pdbx_strand_id
1 'polypeptide(L)' 'GAAFNALLKTLEEPPTHITFILATTESQKIPATILSRCQRFDFRRVPNAMLFEHLYQIAQKEGIQADDDALRMIARRG' A
#
# COMPACT_ATOMS: atom_id res chain seq x y z
N GLY A 1 23.06 5.19 11.02
CA GLY A 1 23.01 5.26 12.49
C GLY A 1 22.22 6.45 12.98
N ALA A 2 22.75 7.67 12.85
CA ALA A 2 22.15 8.88 13.43
C ALA A 2 20.71 9.20 12.94
N ALA A 3 20.44 9.10 11.64
CA ALA A 3 19.12 9.40 11.08
C ALA A 3 18.01 8.45 11.59
N PHE A 4 18.33 7.17 11.78
CA PHE A 4 17.37 6.17 12.27
C PHE A 4 17.01 6.39 13.74
N ASN A 5 18.00 6.77 14.56
CA ASN A 5 17.78 7.08 15.97
C ASN A 5 16.97 8.37 16.17
N ALA A 6 17.16 9.37 15.30
CA ALA A 6 16.34 10.58 15.31
C ALA A 6 14.87 10.27 14.97
N LEU A 7 14.63 9.40 13.97
CA LEU A 7 13.30 8.92 13.63
C LEU A 7 12.65 8.18 14.81
N LEU A 8 13.38 7.27 15.47
CA LEU A 8 12.85 6.51 16.61
C LEU A 8 12.38 7.43 17.75
N LYS A 9 13.17 8.45 18.12
CA LYS A 9 12.76 9.44 19.13
C LYS A 9 11.46 10.15 18.75
N THR A 10 11.31 10.47 17.48
CA THR A 10 10.11 11.16 16.97
C THR A 10 8.91 10.22 16.90
N LEU A 11 9.11 8.91 16.69
CA LEU A 11 8.03 7.91 16.76
C LEU A 11 7.59 7.61 18.20
N GLU A 12 8.49 7.74 19.18
CA GLU A 12 8.18 7.60 20.60
C GLU A 12 7.36 8.77 21.14
N GLU A 13 7.71 10.00 20.75
CA GLU A 13 7.02 11.22 21.15
C GLU A 13 6.65 12.05 19.90
N PRO A 14 5.63 11.62 19.13
CA PRO A 14 5.26 12.30 17.90
C PRO A 14 4.66 13.67 18.21
N PRO A 15 5.07 14.73 17.48
CA PRO A 15 4.39 16.02 17.57
C PRO A 15 2.92 15.87 17.20
N THR A 16 2.04 16.56 17.92
CA THR A 16 0.56 16.41 17.79
C THR A 16 0.00 16.76 16.41
N HIS A 17 0.77 17.44 15.57
CA HIS A 17 0.39 17.88 14.23
C HIS A 17 1.00 17.00 13.13
N ILE A 18 1.69 15.91 13.48
CA ILE A 18 2.38 15.04 12.51
C ILE A 18 1.79 13.63 12.56
N THR A 19 1.61 13.03 11.39
CA THR A 19 1.31 11.61 11.24
C THR A 19 2.37 10.96 10.38
N PHE A 20 2.99 9.89 10.87
CA PHE A 20 3.96 9.10 10.12
C PHE A 20 3.26 7.97 9.39
N ILE A 21 3.52 7.85 8.08
CA ILE A 21 3.10 6.71 7.27
C ILE A 21 4.36 6.06 6.70
N LEU A 22 4.63 4.82 7.11
CA LEU A 22 5.75 4.02 6.63
C LEU A 22 5.22 2.92 5.70
N ALA A 23 5.77 2.82 4.50
CA ALA A 23 5.41 1.80 3.52
C ALA A 23 6.63 0.97 3.13
N THR A 24 6.50 -0.35 3.15
CA THR A 24 7.56 -1.30 2.74
C THR A 24 6.96 -2.55 2.12
N THR A 25 7.64 -3.12 1.13
CA THR A 25 7.33 -4.45 0.57
C THR A 25 8.06 -5.57 1.33
N GLU A 26 8.98 -5.23 2.24
CA GLU A 26 9.81 -6.17 2.99
C GLU A 26 9.71 -5.89 4.51
N SER A 27 8.55 -6.14 5.10
CA SER A 27 8.29 -5.84 6.52
C SER A 27 9.27 -6.52 7.49
N GLN A 28 9.81 -7.67 7.11
CA GLN A 28 10.78 -8.44 7.89
C GLN A 28 12.15 -7.74 8.02
N LYS A 29 12.47 -6.80 7.12
CA LYS A 29 13.71 -6.01 7.21
C LYS A 29 13.56 -4.81 8.14
N ILE A 30 12.35 -4.50 8.60
CA ILE A 30 12.10 -3.39 9.51
C ILE A 30 12.45 -3.81 10.95
N PRO A 31 13.27 -3.04 11.67
CA PRO A 31 13.58 -3.34 13.06
C PRO A 31 12.33 -3.42 13.93
N ALA A 32 12.31 -4.41 14.84
CA ALA A 32 11.20 -4.63 15.77
C ALA A 32 10.87 -3.39 16.63
N THR A 33 11.86 -2.52 16.87
CA THR A 33 11.69 -1.26 17.62
C THR A 33 10.78 -0.25 16.92
N ILE A 34 10.77 -0.21 15.59
CA ILE A 34 9.80 0.59 14.83
C ILE A 34 8.44 -0.10 14.84
N LEU A 35 8.41 -1.41 14.55
CA LEU A 35 7.16 -2.17 14.46
C LEU A 35 6.36 -2.13 15.76
N SER A 36 7.01 -2.05 16.92
CA SER A 36 6.34 -1.96 18.22
C SER A 36 5.72 -0.59 18.52
N ARG A 37 6.06 0.45 17.75
CA ARG A 37 5.63 1.85 17.96
C ARG A 37 4.71 2.36 16.84
N CYS A 38 4.39 1.51 15.86
CA CYS A 38 3.54 1.85 14.73
C CYS A 38 2.35 0.90 14.67
N GLN A 39 1.21 1.41 14.22
CA GLN A 39 0.11 0.55 13.82
C GLN A 39 0.48 -0.12 12.49
N ARG A 40 0.54 -1.45 12.51
CA ARG A 40 0.86 -2.23 11.31
C ARG A 40 -0.42 -2.54 10.53
N PHE A 41 -0.40 -2.20 9.25
CA PHE A 41 -1.42 -2.59 8.28
C PHE A 41 -0.79 -3.45 7.19
N ASP A 42 -1.19 -4.72 7.13
CA ASP A 42 -0.78 -5.60 6.06
C ASP A 42 -1.78 -5.53 4.91
N PHE A 43 -1.35 -4.95 3.79
CA PHE A 43 -2.14 -4.93 2.57
C PHE A 43 -2.14 -6.32 1.93
N ARG A 44 -3.32 -6.93 1.83
CA ARG A 44 -3.50 -8.16 1.07
C ARG A 44 -3.62 -7.82 -0.41
N ARG A 45 -3.28 -8.78 -1.28
CA ARG A 45 -3.55 -8.65 -2.70
C ARG A 45 -5.04 -8.40 -2.94
N VAL A 46 -5.32 -7.48 -3.85
CA VAL A 46 -6.69 -7.18 -4.27
C VAL A 46 -7.22 -8.38 -5.05
N PRO A 47 -8.43 -8.88 -4.76
CA PRO A 47 -9.02 -9.97 -5.53
C PRO A 47 -9.15 -9.63 -7.02
N ASN A 48 -8.83 -10.57 -7.90
CA ASN A 48 -8.89 -10.38 -9.36
C ASN A 48 -10.25 -9.88 -9.86
N ALA A 49 -11.35 -10.32 -9.24
CA ALA A 49 -12.68 -9.84 -9.58
C ALA A 49 -12.84 -8.34 -9.32
N MET A 50 -12.30 -7.85 -8.19
CA MET A 50 -12.34 -6.43 -7.84
C MET A 50 -11.45 -5.59 -8.77
N LEU A 51 -10.29 -6.14 -9.17
CA LEU A 51 -9.42 -5.51 -10.17
C LEU A 51 -10.10 -5.42 -11.53
N PHE A 52 -10.77 -6.48 -11.99
CA PHE A 52 -11.54 -6.47 -13.23
C PHE A 52 -12.62 -5.38 -13.19
N GLU A 53 -13.45 -5.35 -12.15
CA GLU A 53 -14.50 -4.34 -11.99
C GLU A 53 -13.91 -2.93 -12.01
N HIS A 54 -12.81 -2.70 -11.30
CA HIS A 54 -12.15 -1.40 -11.26
C HIS A 54 -11.64 -0.96 -12.65
N LEU A 55 -11.00 -1.87 -13.39
CA LEU A 55 -10.51 -1.60 -14.73
C LEU A 55 -11.66 -1.36 -15.73
N TYR A 56 -12.74 -2.14 -15.62
CA TYR A 56 -13.94 -1.97 -16.43
C TYR A 56 -14.57 -0.58 -16.20
N GLN A 57 -14.70 -0.17 -14.94
CA GLN A 57 -15.23 1.17 -14.59
C GLN A 57 -14.34 2.31 -15.11
N ILE A 58 -13.02 2.14 -15.10
CA ILE A 58 -12.09 3.12 -15.71
C ILE A 58 -12.30 3.17 -17.22
N ALA A 59 -12.31 2.02 -17.91
CA ALA A 59 -12.47 1.96 -19.36
C ALA A 59 -13.78 2.64 -19.82
N GLN A 60 -14.89 2.42 -19.09
CA GLN A 60 -16.14 3.11 -19.36
C GLN A 60 -16.05 4.63 -19.19
N LYS A 61 -15.43 5.10 -18.11
CA LYS A 61 -15.28 6.54 -17.84
C LYS A 61 -14.42 7.25 -18.88
N GLU A 62 -13.40 6.56 -19.37
CA GLU A 62 -12.47 7.07 -20.38
C GLU A 62 -13.02 6.88 -21.82
N GLY A 63 -14.19 6.25 -21.99
CA GLY A 63 -14.77 5.96 -23.31
C GLY A 63 -13.97 4.94 -24.13
N ILE A 64 -13.18 4.09 -23.47
CA ILE A 64 -12.34 3.07 -24.09
C ILE A 64 -13.16 1.79 -24.27
N GLN A 65 -13.24 1.30 -25.51
CA GLN A 65 -13.74 -0.04 -25.76
C GLN A 65 -12.68 -1.07 -25.36
N ALA A 66 -13.00 -1.89 -24.37
CA ALA A 66 -12.13 -2.96 -23.90
C ALA A 66 -12.91 -4.28 -23.85
N ASP A 67 -12.25 -5.36 -24.25
CA ASP A 67 -12.78 -6.72 -24.12
C ASP A 67 -12.68 -7.19 -22.67
N ASP A 68 -13.76 -7.76 -22.13
CA ASP A 68 -13.82 -8.29 -20.78
C ASP A 68 -12.72 -9.33 -20.51
N ASP A 69 -12.40 -10.20 -21.47
CA ASP A 69 -11.35 -11.20 -21.33
C ASP A 69 -9.97 -10.56 -21.28
N ALA A 70 -9.76 -9.47 -22.02
CA ALA A 70 -8.53 -8.70 -21.95
C ALA A 70 -8.37 -8.04 -20.57
N LEU A 71 -9.44 -7.45 -20.03
CA LEU A 71 -9.42 -6.86 -18.69
C LEU A 71 -9.19 -7.91 -17.60
N ARG A 72 -9.81 -9.09 -17.71
CA ARG A 72 -9.57 -10.23 -16.80
C ARG A 72 -8.14 -10.72 -16.88
N MET A 73 -7.54 -10.75 -18.07
CA MET A 73 -6.13 -11.12 -18.24
C MET A 73 -5.20 -10.12 -17.53
N ILE A 74 -5.46 -8.82 -17.65
CA ILE A 74 -4.69 -7.78 -16.94
C ILE A 74 -4.86 -7.92 -15.43
N ALA A 75 -6.10 -8.09 -14.95
CA ALA A 75 -6.41 -8.25 -13.54
C ALA A 75 -5.67 -9.44 -12.89
N ARG A 76 -5.46 -10.54 -13.63
CA ARG A 76 -4.72 -11.72 -13.15
C ARG A 76 -3.20 -11.51 -13.04
N ARG A 77 -2.64 -10.48 -13.69
CA ARG A 77 -1.20 -10.16 -13.65
C ARG A 77 -0.83 -9.19 -12.51
N GLY A 78 -1.83 -8.57 -11.87
CA GLY A 78 -1.67 -7.62 -10.77
C GLY A 78 -1.50 -8.25 -9.39
#